data_AF-W9T1D3-F1
#
_entry.id   AF-W9T1D3-F1
#
_cell.length_a   1.000
_cell.length_b   1.000
_cell.length_c   1.000
_cell.angle_alpha   90.00
_cell.angle_beta   90.00
_cell.angle_gamma   90.00
#
_symmetry.space_group_name_H-M   'P 1'
#
loop_
_entity.id
_entity.type
_entity.pdbx_description
1 polymer ?
#
loop_
_entity_poly.entity_id
_entity_poly.type
_entity_poly.pdbx_seq_one_letter_code
_entity_poly.pdbx_strand_id
1 'polypeptide(L)'
;MLWDSLSIKGGIDDGGAATVRALMRWQYRTISWEKTSILHNLSVLLGTKTHDYISFYGLRSYGRLFEGGPVATSQVYVHSKLMIIDDRAALIGSSNINDRSLLGSRDSEIGVLIEDKEFVDSSMNGQPWKAGKFAYSLRCSLWSEHLGLHSGEGFDLVLDHGS
;
A
#
# COMPACT_ATOMS: atom_id res chain seq x y z
N MET A 1 1.18 2.75 -2.88
CA MET A 1 2.37 1.90 -3.08
C MET A 1 2.59 1.11 -1.79
N LEU A 2 2.12 -0.15 -1.73
CA LEU A 2 2.22 -0.99 -0.53
C LEU A 2 3.31 -2.04 -0.76
N TRP A 3 4.33 -1.97 0.09
CA TRP A 3 5.51 -2.83 0.08
C TRP A 3 5.25 -4.06 0.95
N ASP A 4 5.81 -5.19 0.53
CA ASP A 4 5.66 -6.51 1.12
C ASP A 4 6.14 -6.61 2.59
N SER A 5 5.47 -7.45 3.39
CA SER A 5 6.16 -8.21 4.45
C SER A 5 5.26 -9.28 5.10
N LEU A 6 5.54 -10.52 4.70
CA LEU A 6 5.72 -11.75 5.51
C LEU A 6 4.70 -12.17 6.62
N SER A 7 4.07 -13.32 6.40
CA SER A 7 3.58 -14.22 7.45
C SER A 7 4.60 -15.35 7.59
N ILE A 8 5.43 -15.32 8.65
CA ILE A 8 6.19 -16.50 9.08
C ILE A 8 5.32 -17.23 10.10
N LYS A 9 5.06 -18.53 9.89
CA LYS A 9 4.48 -19.38 10.94
C LYS A 9 5.45 -19.48 12.11
N GLY A 10 5.27 -18.65 13.13
CA GLY A 10 6.01 -18.67 14.38
C GLY A 10 5.50 -17.57 15.32
N GLY A 11 5.25 -17.92 16.58
CA GLY A 11 4.88 -16.93 17.59
C GLY A 11 5.98 -15.89 17.80
N ILE A 12 5.62 -14.74 18.38
CA ILE A 12 6.54 -13.64 18.69
C ILE A 12 7.67 -14.07 19.67
N ASP A 13 7.57 -15.26 20.27
CA ASP A 13 8.43 -15.75 21.35
C ASP A 13 9.56 -16.72 20.97
N ASP A 14 9.84 -17.02 19.70
CA ASP A 14 11.08 -17.73 19.32
C ASP A 14 11.54 -17.40 17.88
N GLY A 15 12.68 -17.92 17.44
CA GLY A 15 13.49 -17.64 16.23
C GLY A 15 12.85 -16.94 15.00
N GLY A 16 11.56 -17.16 14.71
CA GLY A 16 10.80 -16.33 13.76
C GLY A 16 10.78 -14.85 14.11
N ALA A 17 10.83 -14.51 15.40
CA ALA A 17 10.89 -13.13 15.89
C ALA A 17 12.20 -12.42 15.49
N ALA A 18 13.31 -13.13 15.37
CA ALA A 18 14.58 -12.53 14.93
C ALA A 18 14.52 -12.10 13.45
N THR A 19 13.94 -12.95 12.59
CA THR A 19 13.73 -12.64 11.17
C THR A 19 12.77 -11.47 11.00
N VAL A 20 11.65 -11.47 11.74
CA VAL A 20 10.70 -10.34 11.74
C VAL A 20 11.39 -9.05 12.18
N ARG A 21 12.18 -9.06 13.26
CA ARG A 21 12.94 -7.88 13.71
C ARG A 21 13.94 -7.40 12.66
N ALA A 22 14.63 -8.31 11.97
CA ALA A 22 15.57 -7.96 10.92
C ALA A 22 14.87 -7.27 9.73
N LEU A 23 13.71 -7.79 9.30
CA LEU A 23 12.92 -7.19 8.23
C LEU A 23 12.38 -5.82 8.65
N MET A 24 11.80 -5.72 9.85
CA MET A 24 11.33 -4.46 10.41
C MET A 24 12.46 -3.43 10.46
N ARG A 25 13.67 -3.82 10.87
CA ARG A 25 14.84 -2.92 10.86
C ARG A 25 15.11 -2.33 9.48
N TRP A 26 15.09 -3.15 8.42
CA TRP A 26 15.29 -2.64 7.05
C TRP A 26 14.13 -1.75 6.60
N GLN A 27 12.90 -2.11 6.93
CA GLN A 27 11.73 -1.29 6.63
C GLN A 27 11.81 0.10 7.29
N TYR A 28 12.08 0.16 8.59
CA TYR A 28 12.27 1.43 9.31
C TYR A 28 13.48 2.21 8.79
N ARG A 29 14.57 1.53 8.42
CA ARG A 29 15.74 2.17 7.80
C ARG A 29 15.39 2.90 6.51
N THR A 30 14.59 2.28 5.65
CA THR A 30 14.12 2.89 4.39
C THR A 30 13.13 4.03 4.64
N ILE A 31 12.20 3.86 5.58
CA ILE A 31 11.09 4.80 5.79
C ILE A 31 11.52 6.03 6.60
N SER A 32 12.10 5.85 7.79
CA SER A 32 12.19 6.96 8.77
C SER A 32 13.42 6.98 9.68
N TRP A 33 14.21 5.92 9.78
CA TRP A 33 15.17 5.79 10.86
C TRP A 33 16.52 6.50 10.59
N GLU A 34 17.13 6.27 9.44
CA GLU A 34 18.45 6.83 9.13
C GLU A 34 18.36 8.14 8.33
N LYS A 35 19.47 8.89 8.27
CA LYS A 35 19.57 10.13 7.47
C LYS A 35 19.40 9.90 5.96
N THR A 36 19.49 8.66 5.51
CA THR A 36 19.24 8.25 4.13
C THR A 36 17.78 7.84 3.88
N SER A 37 16.94 7.84 4.91
CA SER A 37 15.54 7.42 4.81
C SER A 37 14.69 8.42 4.03
N ILE A 38 13.58 7.92 3.48
CA ILE A 38 12.66 8.71 2.67
C ILE A 38 12.12 9.89 3.47
N LEU A 39 11.61 9.66 4.69
CA LEU A 39 11.04 10.74 5.50
C LEU A 39 12.10 11.73 5.96
N HIS A 40 13.32 11.30 6.28
CA HIS A 40 14.39 12.25 6.61
C HIS A 40 14.67 13.18 5.43
N ASN A 41 14.92 12.62 4.25
CA ASN A 41 15.23 13.39 3.05
C ASN A 41 14.09 14.36 2.67
N LEU A 42 12.84 13.89 2.73
CA LEU A 42 11.69 14.74 2.45
C LEU A 42 11.49 15.82 3.52
N SER A 43 11.71 15.52 4.80
CA SER A 43 11.58 16.50 5.89
C SER A 43 12.62 17.61 5.81
N VAL A 44 13.82 17.32 5.32
CA VAL A 44 14.85 18.33 5.08
C VAL A 44 14.43 19.32 3.99
N LEU A 45 13.71 18.85 2.97
CA LEU A 45 13.29 19.66 1.82
C LEU A 45 11.95 20.37 2.05
N LEU A 46 10.99 19.69 2.67
CA LEU A 46 9.59 20.10 2.75
C LEU A 46 9.13 20.45 4.19
N GLY A 47 9.95 20.15 5.20
CA GLY A 47 9.64 20.41 6.60
C GLY A 47 8.35 19.73 7.04
N THR A 48 7.42 20.52 7.59
CA THR A 48 6.13 20.03 8.08
C THR A 48 5.21 19.53 6.99
N LYS A 49 5.44 19.92 5.72
CA LYS A 49 4.61 19.51 4.57
C LYS A 49 4.87 18.09 4.09
N THR A 50 5.89 17.39 4.62
CA THR A 50 6.22 16.03 4.17
C THR A 50 5.02 15.08 4.19
N HIS A 51 4.15 15.21 5.19
CA HIS A 51 2.96 14.35 5.34
C HIS A 51 1.91 14.57 4.24
N ASP A 52 1.96 15.71 3.53
CA ASP A 52 1.04 16.01 2.42
C ASP A 52 1.42 15.22 1.15
N TYR A 53 2.65 14.68 1.08
CA TYR A 53 3.18 14.01 -0.12
C TYR A 53 3.33 12.50 0.04
N ILE A 54 3.51 12.00 1.26
CA ILE A 54 3.70 10.57 1.51
C ILE A 54 3.09 10.15 2.84
N SER A 55 2.40 9.01 2.80
CA SER A 55 1.81 8.38 3.97
C SER A 55 2.02 6.86 3.92
N PHE A 56 2.17 6.25 5.09
CA PHE A 56 2.40 4.82 5.27
C PHE A 56 1.29 4.23 6.14
N TYR A 57 0.68 3.15 5.69
CA TYR A 57 -0.45 2.52 6.36
C TYR A 57 -0.24 1.01 6.51
N GLY A 58 -0.87 0.43 7.52
CA GLY A 58 -1.06 -1.00 7.67
C GLY A 58 -2.55 -1.31 7.85
N LEU A 59 -2.96 -2.54 7.52
CA LEU A 59 -4.35 -2.96 7.64
C LEU A 59 -4.56 -3.80 8.90
N ARG A 60 -5.68 -3.58 9.59
CA ARG A 60 -6.08 -4.31 10.80
C ARG A 60 -7.58 -4.48 10.81
N SER A 61 -8.03 -5.66 11.22
CA SER A 61 -9.44 -5.98 11.38
C SER A 61 -9.73 -6.42 12.82
N TYR A 62 -11.00 -6.40 13.20
CA TYR A 62 -11.49 -6.85 14.48
C TYR A 62 -12.84 -7.55 14.33
N GLY A 63 -13.16 -8.43 15.28
CA GLY A 63 -14.41 -9.18 15.27
C GLY A 63 -14.60 -9.96 16.58
N ARG A 64 -15.75 -10.60 16.74
CA ARG A 64 -15.98 -11.53 17.86
C ARG A 64 -15.63 -12.94 17.43
N LEU A 65 -15.01 -13.72 18.32
CA LEU A 65 -14.65 -15.12 18.02
C LEU A 65 -15.87 -16.04 17.94
N PHE A 66 -16.93 -15.73 18.69
CA PHE A 66 -18.23 -16.40 18.67
C PHE A 66 -19.30 -15.46 19.27
N GLU A 67 -20.60 -15.81 19.15
CA GLU A 67 -21.68 -15.00 19.72
C GLU A 67 -21.57 -14.86 21.24
N GLY A 68 -21.57 -13.62 21.75
CA GLY A 68 -21.30 -13.33 23.16
C GLY A 68 -19.84 -13.49 23.61
N GLY A 69 -18.95 -13.95 22.72
CA GLY A 69 -17.53 -14.13 22.99
C GLY A 69 -16.71 -12.83 23.00
N PRO A 70 -15.41 -12.94 23.35
CA PRO A 70 -14.50 -11.80 23.39
C PRO A 70 -14.26 -11.21 22.00
N VAL A 71 -14.03 -9.89 21.96
CA VAL A 71 -13.57 -9.19 20.76
C VAL A 71 -12.08 -9.46 20.58
N ALA A 72 -11.70 -9.86 19.38
CA ALA A 72 -10.32 -10.05 18.96
C ALA A 72 -9.98 -9.10 17.81
N THR A 73 -8.71 -8.73 17.72
CA THR A 73 -8.17 -7.98 16.58
C THR A 73 -6.96 -8.70 15.99
N SER A 74 -6.84 -8.66 14.68
CA SER A 74 -5.68 -9.18 13.96
C SER A 74 -5.24 -8.19 12.89
N GLN A 75 -3.94 -8.15 12.64
CA GLN A 75 -3.41 -7.49 11.45
C GLN A 75 -3.91 -8.24 10.21
N VAL A 76 -4.27 -7.48 9.17
CA VAL A 76 -4.56 -8.04 7.85
C VAL A 76 -3.23 -8.10 7.09
N TYR A 77 -2.93 -9.29 6.58
CA TYR A 77 -1.68 -9.55 5.91
C TYR A 77 -1.68 -9.00 4.49
N VAL A 78 -0.93 -7.91 4.25
CA VAL A 78 -0.81 -7.31 2.92
C VAL A 78 0.27 -8.06 2.13
N HIS A 79 -0.17 -8.95 1.24
CA HIS A 79 0.71 -9.73 0.37
C HIS A 79 0.76 -9.20 -1.07
N SER A 80 0.12 -8.06 -1.35
CA SER A 80 0.03 -7.49 -2.68
C SER A 80 1.36 -6.86 -3.12
N LYS A 81 1.72 -7.05 -4.39
CA LYS A 81 2.82 -6.35 -5.07
C LYS A 81 2.21 -5.58 -6.22
N LEU A 82 1.72 -4.40 -5.87
CA LEU A 82 0.88 -3.57 -6.72
C LEU A 82 1.33 -2.12 -6.67
N MET A 83 1.46 -1.52 -7.85
CA MET A 83 1.62 -0.07 -8.02
C MET A 83 0.56 0.43 -8.99
N ILE A 84 -0.11 1.52 -8.65
CA ILE A 84 -1.04 2.25 -9.52
C ILE A 84 -0.44 3.64 -9.69
N ILE A 85 -0.41 4.14 -10.93
CA ILE A 85 0.22 5.41 -11.31
C ILE A 85 -0.82 6.24 -12.06
N ASP A 86 -1.12 7.43 -11.52
CA ASP A 86 -1.96 8.48 -12.11
C ASP A 86 -3.35 8.02 -12.62
N ASP A 87 -3.88 6.93 -12.07
CA ASP A 87 -5.06 6.21 -12.57
C ASP A 87 -4.96 5.83 -14.06
N ARG A 88 -3.74 5.63 -14.60
CA ARG A 88 -3.52 5.28 -16.02
C ARG A 88 -2.67 4.02 -16.26
N ALA A 89 -1.87 3.65 -15.28
CA ALA A 89 -1.07 2.43 -15.36
C ALA A 89 -1.13 1.67 -14.04
N ALA A 90 -1.03 0.35 -14.15
CA ALA A 90 -0.90 -0.55 -13.01
C ALA A 90 0.22 -1.56 -13.26
N LEU A 91 1.10 -1.73 -12.28
CA LEU A 91 2.09 -2.81 -12.24
C LEU A 91 1.64 -3.84 -11.22
N ILE A 92 1.44 -5.09 -11.66
CA ILE A 92 0.99 -6.20 -10.84
C ILE A 92 1.95 -7.36 -11.01
N GLY A 93 2.41 -7.97 -9.92
CA GLY A 93 3.32 -9.10 -10.03
C GLY A 93 3.57 -9.85 -8.73
N SER A 94 4.65 -10.63 -8.72
CA SER A 94 5.17 -11.33 -7.55
C SER A 94 6.31 -10.57 -6.86
N SER A 95 6.97 -9.66 -7.59
CA SER A 95 8.20 -8.99 -7.14
C SER A 95 7.95 -8.06 -5.96
N ASN A 96 8.54 -8.44 -4.83
CA ASN A 96 8.66 -7.53 -3.71
C ASN A 96 9.52 -6.35 -4.07
N ILE A 97 9.22 -5.21 -3.48
CA ILE A 97 10.10 -4.09 -3.65
C ILE A 97 11.23 -4.23 -2.61
N ASN A 98 12.27 -4.97 -2.99
CA ASN A 98 13.51 -5.19 -2.23
C ASN A 98 14.59 -5.76 -3.16
N ASP A 99 15.84 -5.75 -2.72
CA ASP A 99 16.97 -6.24 -3.51
C ASP A 99 16.86 -7.73 -3.89
N ARG A 100 16.13 -8.54 -3.12
CA ARG A 100 15.98 -9.97 -3.42
C ARG A 100 15.15 -10.18 -4.67
N SER A 101 14.07 -9.43 -4.82
CA SER A 101 13.15 -9.56 -5.96
C SER A 101 13.51 -8.63 -7.13
N LEU A 102 14.23 -7.51 -6.90
CA LEU A 102 14.51 -6.51 -7.94
C LEU A 102 15.88 -6.62 -8.63
N LEU A 103 16.87 -7.27 -8.02
CA LEU A 103 18.21 -7.37 -8.62
C LEU A 103 18.31 -8.41 -9.75
N GLY A 104 17.25 -9.19 -10.01
CA GLY A 104 17.14 -10.18 -11.10
C GLY A 104 18.10 -11.38 -11.02
N SER A 105 19.04 -11.37 -10.09
CA SER A 105 20.08 -12.39 -9.89
C SER A 105 19.80 -13.33 -8.72
N ARG A 106 18.64 -13.17 -8.06
CA ARG A 106 18.27 -13.90 -6.85
C ARG A 106 16.98 -14.70 -7.07
N ASP A 107 15.82 -14.08 -6.85
CA ASP A 107 14.53 -14.75 -7.06
C ASP A 107 14.04 -14.55 -8.51
N SER A 108 13.37 -15.57 -9.07
CA SER A 108 12.67 -15.44 -10.35
C SER A 108 11.29 -14.82 -10.11
N GLU A 109 11.05 -13.66 -10.69
CA GLU A 109 9.82 -12.89 -10.50
C GLU A 109 9.09 -12.68 -11.83
N ILE A 110 7.77 -12.53 -11.76
CA ILE A 110 6.95 -12.15 -12.91
C ILE A 110 6.11 -10.93 -12.56
N GLY A 111 5.93 -10.04 -13.53
CA GLY A 111 5.08 -8.87 -13.40
C GLY A 111 4.54 -8.44 -14.75
N VAL A 112 3.39 -7.77 -14.72
CA VAL A 112 2.73 -7.21 -15.89
C VAL A 112 2.51 -5.73 -15.65
N LEU A 113 2.97 -4.92 -16.61
CA LEU A 113 2.61 -3.51 -16.71
C LEU A 113 1.36 -3.40 -17.60
N ILE A 114 0.30 -2.83 -17.06
CA ILE A 114 -0.95 -2.55 -17.75
C ILE A 114 -1.02 -1.05 -17.96
N GLU A 115 -0.95 -0.61 -19.21
CA GLU A 115 -1.15 0.79 -19.61
C GLU A 115 -2.52 0.91 -20.29
N ASP A 116 -3.40 1.71 -19.69
CA ASP A 116 -4.76 1.89 -20.21
C ASP A 116 -4.76 2.64 -21.54
N LYS A 117 -5.55 2.14 -22.49
CA LYS A 117 -5.85 2.80 -23.77
C LYS A 117 -7.28 3.32 -23.84
N GLU A 118 -8.16 2.81 -22.97
CA GLU A 118 -9.53 3.30 -22.80
C GLU A 118 -9.60 4.21 -21.57
N PHE A 119 -10.24 5.36 -21.73
CA PHE A 119 -10.32 6.37 -20.68
C PHE A 119 -11.77 6.69 -20.30
N VAL A 120 -11.97 7.00 -19.03
CA VAL A 120 -13.21 7.51 -18.45
C VAL A 120 -13.02 8.95 -17.98
N ASP A 121 -14.10 9.72 -17.95
CA ASP A 121 -14.09 11.04 -17.32
C ASP A 121 -13.95 10.90 -15.80
N SER A 122 -13.05 11.68 -15.23
CA SER A 122 -12.70 11.71 -13.81
C SER A 122 -12.19 13.11 -13.44
N SER A 123 -11.70 13.26 -12.20
CA SER A 123 -11.01 14.45 -11.73
C SER A 123 -9.69 14.08 -11.06
N MET A 124 -8.72 14.98 -11.15
CA MET A 124 -7.44 14.88 -10.45
C MET A 124 -7.12 16.25 -9.87
N ASN A 125 -7.05 16.35 -8.54
CA ASN A 125 -6.85 17.61 -7.83
C ASN A 125 -7.89 18.69 -8.24
N GLY A 126 -9.18 18.30 -8.28
CA GLY A 126 -10.30 19.17 -8.67
C GLY A 126 -10.35 19.57 -10.15
N GLN A 127 -9.39 19.16 -10.98
CA GLN A 127 -9.38 19.45 -12.41
C GLN A 127 -9.87 18.25 -13.24
N PRO A 128 -10.56 18.47 -14.38
CA PRO A 128 -10.96 17.39 -15.27
C PRO A 128 -9.77 16.51 -15.68
N TRP A 129 -9.91 15.20 -15.53
CA TRP A 129 -8.87 14.22 -15.83
C TRP A 129 -9.44 13.05 -16.62
N LYS A 130 -8.67 12.57 -17.60
CA LYS A 130 -8.96 11.31 -18.31
C LYS A 130 -8.22 10.19 -17.61
N ALA A 131 -8.94 9.41 -16.80
CA ALA A 131 -8.43 8.27 -16.07
C ALA A 131 -8.56 6.99 -16.90
N GLY A 132 -7.56 6.12 -16.85
CA GLY A 132 -7.58 4.81 -17.47
C GLY A 132 -8.62 3.91 -16.83
N LYS A 133 -9.42 3.21 -17.63
CA LYS A 133 -10.56 2.43 -17.16
C LYS A 133 -10.15 1.34 -16.17
N PHE A 134 -9.06 0.62 -16.42
CA PHE A 134 -8.57 -0.44 -15.55
C PHE A 134 -7.93 0.12 -14.28
N ALA A 135 -6.93 0.99 -14.41
CA ALA A 135 -6.19 1.52 -13.26
C ALA A 135 -7.11 2.28 -12.29
N TYR A 136 -8.02 3.11 -12.80
CA TYR A 136 -9.01 3.83 -12.00
C TYR A 136 -9.95 2.88 -11.25
N SER A 137 -10.55 1.91 -11.95
CA SER A 137 -11.50 0.97 -11.33
C SER A 137 -10.83 0.10 -10.27
N LEU A 138 -9.59 -0.34 -10.52
CA LEU A 138 -8.78 -1.08 -9.54
C LEU A 138 -8.52 -0.23 -8.29
N ARG A 139 -8.08 1.03 -8.46
CA ARG A 139 -7.85 1.94 -7.33
C ARG A 139 -9.12 2.16 -6.52
N CYS A 140 -10.24 2.47 -7.19
CA CYS A 140 -11.55 2.61 -6.57
C CYS A 140 -11.93 1.38 -5.73
N SER A 141 -11.87 0.18 -6.33
CA SER A 141 -12.24 -1.06 -5.64
C SER A 141 -11.43 -1.28 -4.36
N LEU A 142 -10.11 -1.06 -4.42
CA LEU A 142 -9.22 -1.21 -3.27
C LEU A 142 -9.49 -0.16 -2.19
N TRP A 143 -9.76 1.09 -2.60
CA TRP A 143 -10.10 2.15 -1.65
C TRP A 143 -11.42 1.86 -0.94
N SER A 144 -12.45 1.42 -1.67
CA SER A 144 -13.71 1.01 -1.05
C SER A 144 -13.53 -0.10 -0.03
N GLU A 145 -12.77 -1.14 -0.38
CA GLU A 145 -12.50 -2.25 0.54
C GLU A 145 -11.78 -1.78 1.79
N HIS A 146 -10.70 -1.01 1.65
CA HIS A 146 -9.86 -0.60 2.77
C HIS A 146 -10.48 0.49 3.65
N LEU A 147 -11.33 1.35 3.08
CA LEU A 147 -12.02 2.42 3.80
C LEU A 147 -13.42 1.99 4.29
N GLY A 148 -13.88 0.79 3.92
CA GLY A 148 -15.19 0.27 4.30
C GLY A 148 -16.37 0.95 3.59
N LEU A 149 -16.16 1.50 2.39
CA LEU A 149 -17.20 2.17 1.61
C LEU A 149 -18.07 1.12 0.90
N HIS A 150 -19.38 1.20 1.08
CA HIS A 150 -20.32 0.27 0.44
C HIS A 150 -20.61 0.64 -1.02
N SER A 151 -20.98 -0.37 -1.83
CA SER A 151 -21.39 -0.23 -3.23
C SER A 151 -22.64 0.65 -3.36
N GLY A 152 -22.47 1.97 -3.42
CA GLY A 152 -23.57 2.94 -3.48
C GLY A 152 -23.22 4.33 -2.97
N GLU A 153 -22.14 4.47 -2.19
CA GLU A 153 -21.59 5.77 -1.83
C GLU A 153 -20.70 6.25 -2.98
N GLY A 154 -21.11 7.30 -3.69
CA GLY A 154 -20.38 7.82 -4.84
C GLY A 154 -18.93 8.17 -4.45
N PHE A 155 -17.98 7.62 -5.21
CA PHE A 155 -16.53 7.89 -5.05
C PHE A 155 -16.15 9.38 -5.17
N ASP A 156 -17.06 10.22 -5.69
CA ASP A 156 -16.89 11.67 -5.78
C ASP A 156 -16.75 12.34 -4.40
N LEU A 157 -17.17 11.71 -3.31
CA LEU A 157 -17.12 12.32 -1.96
C LEU A 157 -15.79 12.12 -1.21
N VAL A 158 -14.97 11.14 -1.59
CA VAL A 158 -13.74 10.82 -0.83
C VAL A 158 -12.49 11.49 -1.41
N LEU A 159 -12.56 11.97 -2.65
CA LEU A 159 -11.43 12.60 -3.35
C LEU A 159 -11.45 14.13 -3.33
N ASP A 160 -12.55 14.76 -2.93
CA ASP A 160 -12.71 16.23 -2.99
C ASP A 160 -12.42 16.96 -1.66
N HIS A 161 -12.03 16.24 -0.60
CA HIS A 161 -11.80 16.83 0.74
C HIS A 161 -10.36 16.66 1.28
N GLY A 162 -9.40 16.34 0.41
CA GLY A 162 -7.97 16.42 0.73
C GLY A 162 -7.39 17.79 0.35
N SER A 163 -7.83 18.86 1.02
CA SER A 163 -7.24 20.20 0.95
C SER A 163 -6.25 20.46 2.08
#